data_AF-A0A0C1BVI6-F1
#
_entry.id   AF-A0A0C1BVI6-F1
#
_cell.length_a   1.000
_cell.length_b   1.000
_cell.length_c   1.000
_cell.angle_alpha   90.00
_cell.angle_beta   90.00
_cell.angle_gamma   90.00
#
_symmetry.space_group_name_H-M   'P 1'
#
loop_
_entity.id
_entity.type
_entity.pdbx_description
1 polymer ?
#
loop_
_entity_poly.entity_id
_entity_poly.type
_entity_poly.pdbx_seq_one_letter_code
_entity_poly.pdbx_strand_id
1 'polypeptide(L)'
;MKLSTFLTGVTLLTPVLADNTLNIVAHPDDDLLFINPDILHDIANGFNVRTVYLTSGDGGNSWPFWTGRQAGALAAYASMAGEESVWDESDIGVEGKDIPLYTLQGNPSVSLAFLHIPDGSMDGNGFPATGQESLEKLWKGAIARIRTVDESGTTYSKEELIDTLTQIIDDYEPDSVNSLDYLHDYGSGDHSDHTSVGIFTNTAAIASWFPGDVIAYRGYPIKYDPANVDGEDLAKKKEAFYTYAGFDETVCASDVACQGTEYELWLPRLYTSN
;
A
#
# COMPACT_ATOMS: atom_id res chain seq x y z
N MET A 1 45.43 -46.65 23.25
CA MET A 1 44.96 -45.70 22.21
C MET A 1 43.64 -45.11 22.67
N LYS A 2 43.62 -43.85 23.13
CA LYS A 2 42.38 -43.12 23.47
C LYS A 2 42.02 -42.29 22.24
N LEU A 3 40.90 -42.60 21.58
CA LEU A 3 40.35 -41.76 20.52
C LEU A 3 39.71 -40.53 21.16
N SER A 4 40.17 -39.36 20.74
CA SER A 4 39.57 -38.06 21.06
C SER A 4 38.49 -37.80 20.01
N THR A 5 37.24 -37.68 20.43
CA THR A 5 36.13 -37.29 19.54
C THR A 5 35.98 -35.78 19.62
N PHE A 6 36.48 -35.07 18.60
CA PHE A 6 36.12 -33.69 18.35
C PHE A 6 34.69 -33.67 17.81
N LEU A 7 33.74 -33.12 18.57
CA LEU A 7 32.48 -32.66 18.00
C LEU A 7 32.73 -31.29 17.38
N THR A 8 32.85 -31.25 16.06
CA THR A 8 32.65 -30.04 15.27
C THR A 8 31.17 -29.67 15.33
N GLY A 9 30.84 -28.61 16.05
CA GLY A 9 29.51 -28.00 15.99
C GLY A 9 29.27 -27.47 14.58
N VAL A 10 28.28 -28.02 13.89
CA VAL A 10 27.74 -27.43 12.67
C VAL A 10 26.76 -26.36 13.12
N THR A 11 27.14 -25.09 12.99
CA THR A 11 26.20 -23.97 13.09
C THR A 11 25.34 -24.03 11.82
N LEU A 12 24.14 -24.58 11.92
CA LEU A 12 23.11 -24.36 10.92
C LEU A 12 22.70 -22.89 11.02
N LEU A 13 23.22 -22.06 10.13
CA LEU A 13 22.60 -20.78 9.82
C LEU A 13 21.23 -21.12 9.23
N THR A 14 20.18 -21.09 10.05
CA THR A 14 18.82 -20.98 9.53
C THR A 14 18.78 -19.68 8.73
N PRO A 15 18.38 -19.70 7.44
CA PRO A 15 18.11 -18.45 6.75
C PRO A 15 17.00 -17.75 7.55
N VAL A 16 17.22 -16.50 7.92
CA VAL A 16 16.15 -15.62 8.34
C VAL A 16 15.23 -15.55 7.12
N LEU A 17 14.08 -16.21 7.19
CA LEU A 17 13.01 -15.92 6.24
C LEU A 17 12.62 -14.47 6.54
N ALA A 18 12.53 -13.65 5.50
CA ALA A 18 12.01 -12.30 5.62
C ALA A 18 10.59 -12.39 6.19
N ASP A 19 10.38 -11.85 7.39
CA ASP A 19 9.15 -12.03 8.17
C ASP A 19 8.32 -10.71 8.24
N ASN A 20 8.82 -9.59 7.68
CA ASN A 20 8.16 -8.27 7.69
C ASN A 20 8.05 -7.64 6.28
N THR A 21 6.84 -7.54 5.74
CA THR A 21 6.53 -6.82 4.49
C THR A 21 5.88 -5.46 4.79
N LEU A 22 6.39 -4.40 4.16
CA LEU A 22 5.81 -3.06 4.19
C LEU A 22 5.36 -2.66 2.77
N ASN A 23 4.06 -2.42 2.58
CA ASN A 23 3.51 -1.87 1.35
C ASN A 23 3.19 -0.39 1.57
N ILE A 24 3.56 0.48 0.63
CA ILE A 24 3.22 1.90 0.66
C ILE A 24 2.56 2.26 -0.67
N VAL A 25 1.27 2.58 -0.66
CA VAL A 25 0.47 2.79 -1.88
C VAL A 25 -0.31 4.12 -1.83
N ALA A 26 -0.89 4.52 -2.96
CA ALA A 26 -1.52 5.83 -3.08
C ALA A 26 -2.92 5.81 -2.48
N HIS A 27 -3.80 4.93 -2.94
CA HIS A 27 -5.23 4.92 -2.64
C HIS A 27 -5.68 3.62 -1.96
N PRO A 28 -6.74 3.65 -1.13
CA PRO A 28 -7.35 2.45 -0.59
C PRO A 28 -8.02 1.62 -1.70
N ASP A 29 -7.24 0.70 -2.30
CA ASP A 29 -7.59 -0.37 -3.26
C ASP A 29 -6.39 -0.77 -4.13
N ASP A 30 -5.40 0.11 -4.28
CA ASP A 30 -4.21 -0.10 -5.11
C ASP A 30 -3.49 -1.41 -4.83
N ASP A 31 -3.29 -1.72 -3.54
CA ASP A 31 -2.62 -2.93 -3.12
C ASP A 31 -3.46 -4.18 -3.43
N LEU A 32 -4.79 -4.09 -3.35
CA LEU A 32 -5.71 -5.15 -3.73
C LEU A 32 -5.71 -5.40 -5.25
N LEU A 33 -5.52 -4.34 -6.04
CA LEU A 33 -5.51 -4.41 -7.50
C LEU A 33 -4.15 -4.78 -8.09
N PHE A 34 -3.07 -4.22 -7.55
CA PHE A 34 -1.76 -4.21 -8.22
C PHE A 34 -0.67 -4.99 -7.47
N ILE A 35 -0.81 -5.22 -6.17
CA ILE A 35 0.17 -5.97 -5.36
C ILE A 35 -0.34 -7.38 -5.02
N ASN A 36 -1.65 -7.57 -4.83
CA ASN A 36 -2.22 -8.92 -4.69
C ASN A 36 -2.04 -9.75 -5.98
N PRO A 37 -1.73 -11.06 -5.89
CA PRO A 37 -1.83 -11.93 -4.71
C PRO A 37 -0.60 -11.98 -3.79
N ASP A 38 0.43 -11.16 -3.95
CA ASP A 38 1.64 -11.28 -3.12
C ASP A 38 1.33 -11.02 -1.63
N ILE A 39 0.47 -10.03 -1.32
CA ILE A 39 0.00 -9.77 0.06
C ILE A 39 -0.80 -10.95 0.63
N LEU A 40 -1.68 -11.57 -0.19
CA LEU A 40 -2.39 -12.79 0.19
C LEU A 40 -1.41 -13.91 0.59
N HIS A 41 -0.32 -14.06 -0.14
CA HIS A 41 0.71 -15.06 0.15
C HIS A 41 1.46 -14.73 1.44
N ASP A 42 1.83 -13.48 1.66
CA ASP A 42 2.51 -13.04 2.89
C ASP A 42 1.66 -13.31 4.13
N ILE A 43 0.37 -12.93 4.10
CA ILE A 43 -0.57 -13.18 5.19
C ILE A 43 -0.73 -14.69 5.42
N ALA A 44 -0.89 -15.49 4.36
CA ALA A 44 -1.05 -16.94 4.47
C ALA A 44 0.20 -17.66 5.01
N ASN A 45 1.39 -17.09 4.77
CA ASN A 45 2.65 -17.58 5.30
C ASN A 45 2.92 -17.14 6.75
N GLY A 46 2.07 -16.27 7.32
CA GLY A 46 2.19 -15.77 8.68
C GLY A 46 3.23 -14.66 8.83
N PHE A 47 3.57 -13.96 7.74
CA PHE A 47 4.43 -12.79 7.80
C PHE A 47 3.70 -11.59 8.41
N ASN A 48 4.46 -10.68 9.00
CA ASN A 48 3.95 -9.38 9.40
C ASN A 48 3.78 -8.51 8.16
N VAL A 49 2.57 -8.01 7.95
CA VAL A 49 2.21 -7.17 6.82
C VAL A 49 1.69 -5.84 7.33
N ARG A 50 2.34 -4.76 6.91
CA ARG A 50 1.83 -3.40 7.09
C ARG A 50 1.60 -2.75 5.73
N THR A 51 0.44 -2.15 5.54
CA THR A 51 0.16 -1.34 4.36
C THR A 51 -0.16 0.09 4.77
N VAL A 52 0.52 1.04 4.13
CA VAL A 52 0.41 2.48 4.38
C VAL A 52 -0.19 3.15 3.15
N TYR A 53 -1.33 3.80 3.33
CA TYR A 53 -2.01 4.58 2.30
C TYR A 53 -1.64 6.04 2.45
N LEU A 54 -0.99 6.63 1.44
CA LEU A 54 -0.62 8.04 1.48
C LEU A 54 -1.85 8.94 1.37
N THR A 55 -2.73 8.66 0.41
CA THR A 55 -3.92 9.47 0.20
C THR A 55 -5.15 8.82 0.84
N SER A 56 -6.17 9.63 1.07
CA SER A 56 -7.50 9.16 1.46
C SER A 56 -8.27 8.52 0.29
N GLY A 57 -7.80 8.72 -0.95
CA GLY A 57 -8.57 8.35 -2.15
C GLY A 57 -9.92 9.06 -2.24
N ASP A 58 -10.03 10.29 -1.73
CA ASP A 58 -11.29 11.01 -1.68
C ASP A 58 -11.83 11.38 -3.07
N GLY A 59 -10.98 11.52 -4.08
CA GLY A 59 -11.41 11.92 -5.41
C GLY A 59 -12.20 13.25 -5.44
N GLY A 60 -11.97 14.14 -4.45
CA GLY A 60 -12.75 15.36 -4.23
C GLY A 60 -14.12 15.16 -3.58
N ASN A 61 -14.42 13.96 -3.09
CA ASN A 61 -15.70 13.63 -2.44
C ASN A 61 -15.66 13.84 -0.91
N SER A 62 -16.84 13.75 -0.29
CA SER A 62 -17.04 14.03 1.12
C SER A 62 -16.49 12.96 2.05
N TRP A 63 -16.36 13.30 3.34
CA TRP A 63 -15.95 12.40 4.43
C TRP A 63 -16.54 10.98 4.38
N PRO A 64 -17.87 10.78 4.25
CA PRO A 64 -18.43 9.43 4.20
C PRO A 64 -17.88 8.54 3.08
N PHE A 65 -17.49 9.14 1.95
CA PHE A 65 -16.97 8.40 0.80
C PHE A 65 -15.59 7.83 1.09
N TRP A 66 -14.63 8.69 1.44
CA TRP A 66 -13.24 8.23 1.65
C TRP A 66 -13.10 7.35 2.90
N THR A 67 -13.88 7.62 3.96
CA THR A 67 -13.90 6.69 5.12
C THR A 67 -14.54 5.34 4.78
N GLY A 68 -15.46 5.31 3.80
CA GLY A 68 -16.02 4.07 3.26
C GLY A 68 -14.93 3.23 2.59
N ARG A 69 -14.11 3.85 1.74
CA ARG A 69 -12.96 3.19 1.10
C ARG A 69 -11.96 2.63 2.13
N GLN A 70 -11.62 3.41 3.16
CA GLN A 70 -10.79 2.94 4.27
C GLN A 70 -11.41 1.73 4.99
N ALA A 71 -12.71 1.78 5.30
CA ALA A 71 -13.42 0.64 5.90
C ALA A 71 -13.43 -0.58 4.97
N GLY A 72 -13.52 -0.38 3.65
CA GLY A 72 -13.38 -1.42 2.64
C GLY A 72 -12.01 -2.09 2.66
N ALA A 73 -10.93 -1.31 2.78
CA ALA A 73 -9.57 -1.84 2.88
C ALA A 73 -9.40 -2.69 4.15
N LEU A 74 -9.85 -2.18 5.30
CA LEU A 74 -9.88 -2.93 6.56
C LEU A 74 -10.68 -4.24 6.43
N ALA A 75 -11.87 -4.19 5.82
CA ALA A 75 -12.68 -5.40 5.60
C ALA A 75 -11.99 -6.42 4.67
N ALA A 76 -11.34 -5.95 3.60
CA ALA A 76 -10.60 -6.82 2.68
C ALA A 76 -9.42 -7.51 3.37
N TYR A 77 -8.60 -6.80 4.15
CA TYR A 77 -7.50 -7.40 4.89
C TYR A 77 -7.94 -8.40 5.95
N ALA A 78 -9.01 -8.11 6.69
CA ALA A 78 -9.59 -9.06 7.64
C ALA A 78 -10.07 -10.34 6.91
N SER A 79 -10.73 -10.19 5.75
CA SER A 79 -11.14 -11.31 4.92
C SER A 79 -9.95 -12.13 4.39
N MET A 80 -8.87 -11.47 3.94
CA MET A 80 -7.64 -12.15 3.50
C MET A 80 -6.98 -12.94 4.64
N ALA A 81 -7.05 -12.43 5.86
CA ALA A 81 -6.56 -13.09 7.07
C ALA A 81 -7.50 -14.19 7.61
N GLY A 82 -8.73 -14.29 7.09
CA GLY A 82 -9.74 -15.22 7.60
C GLY A 82 -10.31 -14.84 8.97
N GLU A 83 -10.26 -13.57 9.33
CA GLU A 83 -10.64 -13.03 10.64
C GLU A 83 -11.86 -12.08 10.53
N GLU A 84 -12.51 -11.79 11.66
CA GLU A 84 -13.50 -10.71 11.73
C GLU A 84 -12.83 -9.34 11.60
N SER A 85 -13.46 -8.39 10.90
CA SER A 85 -12.95 -7.02 10.75
C SER A 85 -13.15 -6.19 12.02
N VAL A 86 -12.34 -6.49 13.03
CA VAL A 86 -12.27 -5.78 14.31
C VAL A 86 -10.83 -5.35 14.53
N TRP A 87 -10.64 -4.05 14.73
CA TRP A 87 -9.32 -3.41 14.69
C TRP A 87 -9.09 -2.60 15.96
N ASP A 88 -7.87 -2.69 16.48
CA ASP A 88 -7.37 -1.77 17.48
C ASP A 88 -6.77 -0.56 16.77
N GLU A 89 -7.24 0.63 17.12
CA GLU A 89 -6.74 1.90 16.59
C GLU A 89 -5.68 2.49 17.53
N SER A 90 -4.54 2.86 16.96
CA SER A 90 -3.47 3.63 17.59
C SER A 90 -2.94 4.68 16.61
N ASP A 91 -1.86 5.37 16.97
CA ASP A 91 -1.08 6.20 16.05
C ASP A 91 0.20 5.45 15.63
N ILE A 92 0.69 5.67 14.42
CA ILE A 92 1.90 4.99 13.92
C ILE A 92 3.19 5.43 14.62
N GLY A 93 3.19 6.59 15.30
CA GLY A 93 4.28 7.06 16.16
C GLY A 93 5.18 8.15 15.58
N VAL A 94 4.75 8.88 14.55
CA VAL A 94 5.55 9.96 13.94
C VAL A 94 5.24 11.30 14.62
N GLU A 95 6.23 11.92 15.26
CA GLU A 95 6.01 13.12 16.07
C GLU A 95 5.40 14.27 15.23
N GLY A 96 4.25 14.79 15.68
CA GLY A 96 3.57 15.91 15.05
C GLY A 96 2.79 15.56 13.77
N LYS A 97 2.69 14.27 13.43
CA LYS A 97 1.82 13.77 12.36
C LYS A 97 0.76 12.86 12.99
N ASP A 98 -0.51 13.10 12.65
CA ASP A 98 -1.61 12.23 13.05
C ASP A 98 -1.81 11.19 11.95
N ILE A 99 -1.38 9.96 12.21
CA ILE A 99 -1.44 8.87 11.23
C ILE A 99 -2.02 7.65 11.94
N PRO A 100 -3.34 7.44 11.87
CA PRO A 100 -3.98 6.31 12.51
C PRO A 100 -3.46 4.99 11.93
N LEU A 101 -3.09 4.10 12.84
CA LEU A 101 -2.68 2.73 12.59
C LEU A 101 -3.76 1.80 13.15
N TYR A 102 -4.22 0.89 12.31
CA TYR A 102 -5.21 -0.12 12.65
C TYR A 102 -4.50 -1.48 12.67
N THR A 103 -4.52 -2.17 13.80
CA THR A 103 -4.01 -3.54 13.94
C THR A 103 -5.16 -4.52 14.09
N LEU A 104 -5.17 -5.59 13.28
CA LEU A 104 -6.27 -6.56 13.26
C LEU A 104 -6.26 -7.39 14.54
N GLN A 105 -7.36 -7.42 15.29
CA GLN A 105 -7.40 -8.12 16.59
C GLN A 105 -7.25 -9.65 16.44
N GLY A 106 -7.87 -10.24 15.42
CA GLY A 106 -7.79 -11.69 15.16
C GLY A 106 -6.41 -12.14 14.67
N ASN A 107 -5.67 -11.25 14.01
CA ASN A 107 -4.32 -11.50 13.51
C ASN A 107 -3.44 -10.24 13.59
N PRO A 108 -2.78 -9.99 14.73
CA PRO A 108 -2.01 -8.76 14.96
C PRO A 108 -0.77 -8.57 14.08
N SER A 109 -0.39 -9.58 13.28
CA SER A 109 0.64 -9.45 12.24
C SER A 109 0.17 -8.61 11.05
N VAL A 110 -1.13 -8.30 10.95
CA VAL A 110 -1.70 -7.47 9.88
C VAL A 110 -2.05 -6.08 10.42
N SER A 111 -1.54 -5.04 9.76
CA SER A 111 -1.85 -3.65 10.12
C SER A 111 -1.98 -2.70 8.91
N LEU A 112 -2.83 -1.69 9.03
CA LEU A 112 -3.07 -0.68 7.99
C LEU A 112 -2.91 0.73 8.57
N ALA A 113 -2.23 1.63 7.88
CA ALA A 113 -2.08 3.02 8.28
C ALA A 113 -2.54 3.99 7.19
N PHE A 114 -3.10 5.13 7.58
CA PHE A 114 -3.73 6.08 6.66
C PHE A 114 -3.23 7.50 6.93
N LEU A 115 -2.56 8.12 5.95
CA LEU A 115 -2.07 9.51 6.09
C LEU A 115 -3.13 10.56 5.74
N HIS A 116 -4.22 10.16 5.07
CA HIS A 116 -5.32 11.04 4.67
C HIS A 116 -4.93 12.26 3.82
N ILE A 117 -3.84 12.18 3.03
CA ILE A 117 -3.50 13.21 2.05
C ILE A 117 -4.60 13.25 0.96
N PRO A 118 -4.95 14.42 0.38
CA PRO A 118 -5.95 14.48 -0.69
C PRO A 118 -5.48 13.75 -1.95
N ASP A 119 -6.45 13.16 -2.65
CA ASP A 119 -6.27 12.58 -3.98
C ASP A 119 -5.86 13.66 -4.99
N GLY A 120 -4.84 13.35 -5.77
CA GLY A 120 -4.21 14.23 -6.74
C GLY A 120 -4.86 14.27 -8.11
N SER A 121 -5.97 13.56 -8.34
CA SER A 121 -6.57 13.27 -9.65
C SER A 121 -5.65 12.54 -10.62
N MET A 122 -6.19 11.98 -11.70
CA MET A 122 -5.43 11.22 -12.70
C MET A 122 -4.16 11.94 -13.21
N ASP A 123 -4.17 13.27 -13.27
CA ASP A 123 -3.17 14.12 -13.88
C ASP A 123 -2.42 15.03 -12.89
N GLY A 124 -2.55 14.78 -11.57
CA GLY A 124 -1.83 15.54 -10.56
C GLY A 124 -2.39 16.95 -10.31
N ASN A 125 -3.54 17.31 -10.90
CA ASN A 125 -4.15 18.62 -10.70
C ASN A 125 -4.90 18.76 -9.37
N GLY A 126 -5.25 17.65 -8.72
CA GLY A 126 -6.06 17.61 -7.51
C GLY A 126 -7.48 18.11 -7.75
N PHE A 127 -8.28 18.16 -6.68
CA PHE A 127 -9.69 18.54 -6.75
C PHE A 127 -9.95 19.92 -6.16
N PRO A 128 -10.93 20.69 -6.67
CA PRO A 128 -11.31 21.98 -6.09
C PRO A 128 -11.70 21.90 -4.60
N ALA A 129 -12.32 20.79 -4.19
CA ALA A 129 -12.74 20.54 -2.81
C ALA A 129 -11.55 20.49 -1.83
N THR A 130 -10.39 20.07 -2.30
CA THR A 130 -9.15 19.90 -1.53
C THR A 130 -8.12 20.99 -1.88
N GLY A 131 -8.56 22.11 -2.45
CA GLY A 131 -7.68 23.23 -2.80
C GLY A 131 -6.75 22.96 -3.98
N GLN A 132 -7.01 21.90 -4.77
CA GLN A 132 -6.14 21.43 -5.85
C GLN A 132 -4.74 21.04 -5.36
N GLU A 133 -4.62 20.63 -4.09
CA GLU A 133 -3.37 20.05 -3.58
C GLU A 133 -3.23 18.61 -4.11
N SER A 134 -1.98 18.18 -4.36
CA SER A 134 -1.68 16.83 -4.85
C SER A 134 -0.24 16.44 -4.50
N LEU A 135 0.03 15.13 -4.43
CA LEU A 135 1.37 14.61 -4.20
C LEU A 135 2.33 15.03 -5.33
N GLU A 136 1.86 15.04 -6.59
CA GLU A 136 2.68 15.47 -7.73
C GLU A 136 3.13 16.93 -7.59
N LYS A 137 2.21 17.82 -7.20
CA LYS A 137 2.55 19.24 -6.98
C LYS A 137 3.50 19.42 -5.81
N LEU A 138 3.35 18.64 -4.74
CA LEU A 138 4.27 18.65 -3.61
C LEU A 138 5.67 18.20 -4.04
N TRP A 139 5.75 17.07 -4.74
CA TRP A 139 7.01 16.52 -5.26
C TRP A 139 7.75 17.51 -6.16
N LYS A 140 7.03 18.13 -7.10
CA LYS A 140 7.56 19.13 -8.03
C LYS A 140 7.83 20.51 -7.39
N GLY A 141 7.48 20.70 -6.12
CA GLY A 141 7.62 21.98 -5.41
C GLY A 141 6.68 23.08 -5.92
N ALA A 142 5.59 22.71 -6.59
CA ALA A 142 4.55 23.63 -7.05
C ALA A 142 3.65 24.12 -5.88
N ILE A 143 3.55 23.32 -4.82
CA ILE A 143 3.00 23.72 -3.52
C ILE A 143 4.08 23.52 -2.44
N ALA A 144 4.10 24.39 -1.43
CA ALA A 144 5.06 24.31 -0.34
C ALA A 144 4.67 23.25 0.71
N ARG A 145 3.37 23.05 0.89
CA ARG A 145 2.80 22.08 1.82
C ARG A 145 1.53 21.48 1.23
N ILE A 146 1.21 20.27 1.67
CA ILE A 146 -0.07 19.60 1.47
C ILE A 146 -0.74 19.38 2.83
N ARG A 147 -2.07 19.40 2.89
CA ARG A 147 -2.88 19.24 4.10
C ARG A 147 -3.78 18.02 4.00
N THR A 148 -3.89 17.26 5.09
CA THR A 148 -4.80 16.10 5.16
C THR A 148 -6.27 16.53 5.07
N VAL A 149 -7.12 15.63 4.57
CA VAL A 149 -8.56 15.88 4.38
C VAL A 149 -9.38 15.67 5.66
N ASP A 150 -8.78 15.07 6.68
CA ASP A 150 -9.39 14.85 7.99
C ASP A 150 -9.33 16.10 8.89
N GLU A 151 -9.83 15.95 10.12
CA GLU A 151 -9.87 17.05 11.09
C GLU A 151 -8.55 17.22 11.86
N SER A 152 -7.54 16.35 11.64
CA SER A 152 -6.26 16.40 12.36
C SER A 152 -5.52 17.72 12.11
N GLY A 153 -5.71 18.28 10.91
CA GLY A 153 -4.98 19.45 10.45
C GLY A 153 -3.50 19.19 10.17
N THR A 154 -3.11 17.92 10.05
CA THR A 154 -1.77 17.49 9.67
C THR A 154 -1.43 18.07 8.29
N THR A 155 -0.17 18.51 8.16
CA THR A 155 0.35 19.03 6.89
C THR A 155 1.77 18.51 6.69
N TYR A 156 2.20 18.42 5.43
CA TYR A 156 3.53 17.98 5.06
C TYR A 156 4.14 18.96 4.07
N SER A 157 5.38 19.40 4.29
CA SER A 157 6.25 19.76 3.16
C SER A 157 6.72 18.48 2.45
N LYS A 158 7.37 18.63 1.30
CA LYS A 158 7.99 17.49 0.60
C LYS A 158 9.01 16.78 1.49
N GLU A 159 9.90 17.54 2.13
CA GLU A 159 10.93 17.02 3.03
C GLU A 159 10.30 16.34 4.25
N GLU A 160 9.27 16.94 4.86
CA GLU A 160 8.58 16.31 6.01
C GLU A 160 7.88 15.00 5.62
N LEU A 161 7.33 14.88 4.40
CA LEU A 161 6.74 13.63 3.95
C LEU A 161 7.81 12.54 3.74
N ILE A 162 8.97 12.91 3.16
CA ILE A 162 10.12 11.99 3.04
C ILE A 162 10.60 11.55 4.43
N ASP A 163 10.77 12.49 5.37
CA ASP A 163 11.22 12.18 6.73
C ASP A 163 10.20 11.30 7.47
N THR A 164 8.90 11.56 7.29
CA THR A 164 7.80 10.74 7.84
C THR A 164 7.89 9.31 7.33
N LEU A 165 8.01 9.12 6.02
CA LEU A 165 8.11 7.77 5.43
C LEU A 165 9.42 7.08 5.80
N THR A 166 10.53 7.83 5.91
CA THR A 166 11.82 7.30 6.38
C THR A 166 11.67 6.73 7.79
N GLN A 167 11.04 7.49 8.70
CA GLN A 167 10.78 7.02 10.06
C GLN A 167 9.85 5.80 10.08
N ILE A 168 8.78 5.78 9.28
CA ILE A 168 7.87 4.62 9.20
C ILE A 168 8.63 3.36 8.74
N ILE A 169 9.54 3.49 7.77
CA ILE A 169 10.37 2.39 7.29
C ILE A 169 11.34 1.94 8.39
N ASP A 170 12.03 2.86 9.05
CA ASP A 170 12.99 2.54 10.12
C ASP A 170 12.31 1.90 11.34
N ASP A 171 11.17 2.43 11.78
CA ASP A 171 10.44 1.94 12.95
C ASP A 171 9.79 0.56 12.69
N TYR A 172 9.45 0.24 11.44
CA TYR A 172 8.88 -1.06 11.06
C TYR A 172 9.95 -2.14 10.80
N GLU A 173 11.18 -1.74 10.50
CA GLU A 173 12.30 -2.65 10.16
C GLU A 173 11.89 -3.72 9.11
N PRO A 174 11.40 -3.33 7.91
CA PRO A 174 10.94 -4.27 6.90
C PRO A 174 12.09 -5.09 6.31
N ASP A 175 11.79 -6.34 5.96
CA ASP A 175 12.65 -7.15 5.11
C ASP A 175 12.35 -6.91 3.61
N SER A 176 11.12 -6.47 3.29
CA SER A 176 10.69 -6.10 1.94
C SER A 176 9.86 -4.81 1.98
N VAL A 177 10.13 -3.91 1.03
CA VAL A 177 9.35 -2.68 0.81
C VAL A 177 8.77 -2.70 -0.60
N ASN A 178 7.45 -2.63 -0.68
CA ASN A 178 6.69 -2.57 -1.92
C ASN A 178 6.07 -1.18 -2.09
N SER A 179 6.06 -0.67 -3.31
CA SER A 179 5.34 0.56 -3.67
C SER A 179 4.83 0.48 -5.11
N LEU A 180 4.20 1.55 -5.58
CA LEU A 180 3.78 1.69 -6.96
C LEU A 180 4.93 2.24 -7.85
N ASP A 181 4.70 2.23 -9.16
CA ASP A 181 5.72 2.46 -10.18
C ASP A 181 6.34 3.87 -10.13
N TYR A 182 7.64 3.91 -9.82
CA TYR A 182 8.47 5.12 -9.83
C TYR A 182 9.54 5.13 -10.91
N LEU A 183 9.59 4.10 -11.76
CA LEU A 183 10.57 3.97 -12.83
C LEU A 183 10.08 4.63 -14.13
N HIS A 184 8.78 4.83 -14.26
CA HIS A 184 8.18 5.59 -15.36
C HIS A 184 7.80 7.01 -14.93
N ASP A 185 7.98 7.96 -15.85
CA ASP A 185 7.67 9.37 -15.63
C ASP A 185 6.16 9.61 -15.45
N TYR A 186 5.83 10.71 -14.76
CA TYR A 186 4.47 11.26 -14.73
C TYR A 186 3.88 11.39 -16.14
N GLY A 187 2.59 11.05 -16.29
CA GLY A 187 1.88 11.15 -17.56
C GLY A 187 2.18 10.02 -18.55
N SER A 188 2.85 8.95 -18.13
CA SER A 188 3.08 7.72 -18.92
C SER A 188 1.85 6.81 -19.07
N GLY A 189 0.70 7.21 -18.49
CA GLY A 189 -0.57 6.49 -18.59
C GLY A 189 -1.08 5.89 -17.28
N ASP A 190 -0.30 5.99 -16.20
CA ASP A 190 -0.73 5.66 -14.84
C ASP A 190 -1.27 6.90 -14.08
N HIS A 191 -1.86 6.69 -12.91
CA HIS A 191 -2.31 7.77 -12.02
C HIS A 191 -1.11 8.59 -11.50
N SER A 192 -1.23 9.92 -11.40
CA SER A 192 -0.13 10.75 -10.87
C SER A 192 0.30 10.33 -9.46
N ASP A 193 -0.67 10.04 -8.60
CA ASP A 193 -0.39 9.63 -7.22
C ASP A 193 0.33 8.27 -7.15
N HIS A 194 0.12 7.35 -8.10
CA HIS A 194 0.88 6.09 -8.15
C HIS A 194 2.37 6.38 -8.37
N THR A 195 2.67 7.25 -9.34
CA THR A 195 4.04 7.70 -9.59
C THR A 195 4.60 8.48 -8.39
N SER A 196 3.80 9.37 -7.79
CA SER A 196 4.25 10.13 -6.62
C SER A 196 4.55 9.24 -5.42
N VAL A 197 3.68 8.32 -5.03
CA VAL A 197 3.92 7.43 -3.89
C VAL A 197 5.13 6.54 -4.14
N GLY A 198 5.28 6.01 -5.35
CA GLY A 198 6.46 5.27 -5.76
C GLY A 198 7.74 6.07 -5.50
N ILE A 199 7.77 7.31 -5.99
CA ILE A 199 8.95 8.17 -5.88
C ILE A 199 9.23 8.57 -4.41
N PHE A 200 8.20 8.95 -3.65
CA PHE A 200 8.34 9.29 -2.23
C PHE A 200 8.84 8.10 -1.42
N THR A 201 8.26 6.91 -1.62
CA THR A 201 8.67 5.67 -0.96
C THR A 201 10.11 5.30 -1.31
N ASN A 202 10.49 5.30 -2.59
CA ASN A 202 11.86 4.98 -2.98
C ASN A 202 12.87 5.99 -2.43
N THR A 203 12.51 7.28 -2.39
CA THR A 203 13.37 8.33 -1.81
C THR A 203 13.56 8.13 -0.30
N ALA A 204 12.47 7.80 0.42
CA ALA A 204 12.51 7.51 1.84
C ALA A 204 13.30 6.22 2.15
N ALA A 205 13.10 5.15 1.38
CA ALA A 205 13.84 3.90 1.52
C ALA A 205 15.36 4.11 1.37
N ILE A 206 15.80 4.91 0.38
CA ILE A 206 17.21 5.28 0.21
C ILE A 206 17.76 6.07 1.42
N ALA A 207 16.92 6.87 2.08
CA ALA A 207 17.30 7.65 3.25
C ALA A 207 17.28 6.85 4.57
N SER A 208 16.54 5.74 4.58
CA SER A 208 16.33 4.85 5.73
C SER A 208 17.48 3.86 5.96
N TRP A 209 17.35 2.99 6.96
CA TRP A 209 18.23 1.85 7.22
C TRP A 209 17.82 0.58 6.47
N PHE A 210 16.77 0.62 5.65
CA PHE A 210 16.34 -0.51 4.84
C PHE A 210 17.47 -0.96 3.90
N PRO A 211 17.90 -2.23 3.95
CA PRO A 211 19.07 -2.69 3.21
C PRO A 211 18.77 -3.08 1.75
N GLY A 212 17.50 -3.11 1.34
CA GLY A 212 17.05 -3.56 0.03
C GLY A 212 16.63 -2.42 -0.91
N ASP A 213 16.15 -2.82 -2.09
CA ASP A 213 15.51 -1.93 -3.05
C ASP A 213 13.98 -2.03 -2.93
N VAL A 214 13.27 -0.93 -3.24
CA VAL A 214 11.80 -0.94 -3.28
C VAL A 214 11.32 -1.71 -4.51
N ILE A 215 10.40 -2.64 -4.32
CA ILE A 215 9.75 -3.33 -5.44
C ILE A 215 8.65 -2.41 -6.00
N ALA A 216 8.81 -2.02 -7.27
CA ALA A 216 7.90 -1.13 -7.97
C ALA A 216 6.79 -1.92 -8.70
N TYR A 217 5.57 -1.93 -8.16
CA TYR A 217 4.41 -2.55 -8.82
C TYR A 217 3.77 -1.59 -9.83
N ARG A 218 3.38 -2.10 -10.99
CA ARG A 218 2.75 -1.33 -12.07
C ARG A 218 1.24 -1.19 -11.83
N GLY A 219 0.72 0.03 -11.97
CA GLY A 219 -0.70 0.33 -11.81
C GLY A 219 -1.50 0.14 -13.09
N TYR A 220 -2.31 1.13 -13.47
CA TYR A 220 -3.31 1.00 -14.54
C TYR A 220 -2.81 0.49 -15.90
N PRO A 221 -1.57 0.81 -16.36
CA PRO A 221 -1.06 0.32 -17.64
C PRO A 221 -1.00 -1.20 -17.78
N ILE A 222 -1.03 -1.98 -16.68
CA ILE A 222 -0.97 -3.44 -16.76
C ILE A 222 -2.10 -4.05 -17.57
N LYS A 223 -3.23 -3.36 -17.75
CA LYS A 223 -4.36 -3.85 -18.56
C LYS A 223 -3.98 -4.23 -19.99
N TYR A 224 -2.89 -3.68 -20.51
CA TYR A 224 -2.38 -3.96 -21.86
C TYR A 224 -1.46 -5.18 -21.93
N ASP A 225 -1.00 -5.69 -20.79
CA ASP A 225 -0.17 -6.89 -20.71
C ASP A 225 -1.01 -8.17 -20.76
N PRO A 226 -0.41 -9.34 -21.00
CA PRO A 226 -1.11 -10.62 -20.85
C PRO A 226 -1.65 -10.82 -19.41
N ALA A 227 -2.69 -11.62 -19.24
CA ALA A 227 -3.07 -12.07 -17.90
C ALA A 227 -2.00 -13.04 -17.35
N ASN A 228 -1.63 -12.89 -16.08
CA ASN A 228 -0.63 -13.74 -15.42
C ASN A 228 -1.01 -14.18 -14.00
N VAL A 229 -2.19 -13.79 -13.50
CA VAL A 229 -2.77 -14.30 -12.26
C VAL A 229 -4.00 -15.13 -12.62
N ASP A 230 -4.01 -16.41 -12.24
CA ASP A 230 -5.10 -17.34 -12.53
C ASP A 230 -5.40 -18.27 -11.35
N GLY A 231 -6.31 -19.23 -11.54
CA GLY A 231 -6.60 -20.27 -10.55
C GLY A 231 -7.08 -19.75 -9.20
N GLU A 232 -6.54 -20.33 -8.13
CA GLU A 232 -6.89 -20.00 -6.74
C GLU A 232 -6.44 -18.59 -6.35
N ASP A 233 -5.29 -18.14 -6.85
CA ASP A 233 -4.77 -16.79 -6.59
C ASP A 233 -5.71 -15.73 -7.14
N LEU A 234 -6.17 -15.90 -8.39
CA LEU A 234 -7.15 -14.98 -8.97
C LEU A 234 -8.47 -15.01 -8.21
N ALA A 235 -8.93 -16.18 -7.77
CA ALA A 235 -10.17 -16.30 -7.01
C ALA A 235 -10.09 -15.53 -5.67
N LYS A 236 -9.01 -15.72 -4.90
CA LYS A 236 -8.80 -15.03 -3.62
C LYS A 236 -8.57 -13.53 -3.80
N LYS A 237 -7.81 -13.13 -4.84
CA LYS A 237 -7.61 -11.71 -5.18
C LYS A 237 -8.95 -11.02 -5.47
N LYS A 238 -9.82 -11.66 -6.27
CA LYS A 238 -11.16 -11.17 -6.54
C LYS A 238 -12.03 -11.11 -5.29
N GLU A 239 -12.00 -12.14 -4.44
CA GLU A 239 -12.75 -12.16 -3.18
C GLU A 239 -12.35 -10.99 -2.26
N ALA A 240 -11.06 -10.74 -2.10
CA ALA A 240 -10.55 -9.61 -1.34
C ALA A 240 -11.03 -8.27 -1.93
N PHE A 241 -10.90 -8.08 -3.25
CA PHE A 241 -11.35 -6.86 -3.93
C PHE A 241 -12.87 -6.67 -3.86
N TYR A 242 -13.67 -7.74 -3.99
CA TYR A 242 -15.13 -7.65 -3.89
C TYR A 242 -15.62 -7.40 -2.47
N THR A 243 -14.84 -7.83 -1.45
CA THR A 243 -15.07 -7.44 -0.06
C THR A 243 -14.89 -5.93 0.11
N TYR A 244 -13.79 -5.38 -0.43
CA TYR A 244 -13.58 -3.92 -0.49
C TYR A 244 -14.73 -3.21 -1.22
N ALA A 245 -15.14 -3.71 -2.38
CA ALA A 245 -16.18 -3.12 -3.22
C ALA A 245 -17.55 -3.02 -2.53
N GLY A 246 -17.80 -3.77 -1.45
CA GLY A 246 -19.00 -3.62 -0.62
C GLY A 246 -19.10 -2.24 0.08
N PHE A 247 -18.00 -1.51 0.16
CA PHE A 247 -17.88 -0.20 0.80
C PHE A 247 -17.60 0.95 -0.16
N ASP A 248 -17.36 0.64 -1.43
CA ASP A 248 -17.11 1.62 -2.50
C ASP A 248 -18.05 1.34 -3.69
N GLU A 249 -19.10 2.15 -3.80
CA GLU A 249 -20.10 2.00 -4.85
C GLU A 249 -19.61 2.38 -6.25
N THR A 250 -18.38 2.92 -6.37
CA THR A 250 -17.80 3.36 -7.64
C THR A 250 -17.04 2.26 -8.37
N VAL A 251 -16.76 1.14 -7.68
CA VAL A 251 -16.04 0.00 -8.24
C VAL A 251 -16.97 -1.20 -8.46
N CYS A 252 -16.52 -2.19 -9.24
CA CYS A 252 -17.32 -3.40 -9.46
C CYS A 252 -17.17 -4.40 -8.30
N ALA A 253 -18.27 -5.03 -7.89
CA ALA A 253 -18.32 -5.93 -6.73
C ALA A 253 -18.55 -7.43 -7.07
N SER A 254 -18.42 -7.82 -8.34
CA SER A 254 -18.50 -9.22 -8.78
C SER A 254 -18.00 -9.37 -10.22
N ASP A 255 -17.69 -10.60 -10.66
CA ASP A 255 -17.31 -10.87 -12.06
C ASP A 255 -18.32 -10.29 -13.07
N VAL A 256 -19.61 -10.45 -12.79
CA VAL A 256 -20.69 -9.94 -13.66
C VAL A 256 -20.69 -8.41 -13.68
N ALA A 257 -20.49 -7.77 -12.53
CA ALA A 257 -20.43 -6.31 -12.44
C ALA A 257 -19.14 -5.73 -13.06
N CYS A 258 -18.05 -6.50 -13.05
CA CYS A 258 -16.78 -6.09 -13.63
C CYS A 258 -16.75 -6.25 -15.15
N GLN A 259 -17.64 -7.05 -15.74
CA GLN A 259 -17.65 -7.30 -17.17
C GLN A 259 -17.75 -5.99 -17.98
N GLY A 260 -16.79 -5.78 -18.90
CA GLY A 260 -16.70 -4.58 -19.74
C GLY A 260 -16.13 -3.35 -19.04
N THR A 261 -15.70 -3.48 -17.78
CA THR A 261 -14.98 -2.43 -17.03
C THR A 261 -13.48 -2.67 -17.08
N GLU A 262 -12.69 -1.67 -16.68
CA GLU A 262 -11.25 -1.80 -16.57
C GLU A 262 -10.81 -2.81 -15.48
N TYR A 263 -11.63 -3.03 -14.45
CA TYR A 263 -11.36 -4.00 -13.38
C TYR A 263 -11.31 -5.45 -13.90
N GLU A 264 -12.08 -5.79 -14.93
CA GLU A 264 -11.97 -7.10 -15.61
C GLU A 264 -10.57 -7.29 -16.22
N LEU A 265 -9.89 -6.20 -16.56
CA LEU A 265 -8.54 -6.21 -17.12
C LEU A 265 -7.47 -6.14 -16.01
N TRP A 266 -7.71 -5.46 -14.89
CA TRP A 266 -6.71 -5.35 -13.82
C TRP A 266 -6.64 -6.59 -12.93
N LEU A 267 -7.78 -7.13 -12.50
CA LEU A 267 -7.81 -8.24 -11.53
C LEU A 267 -6.98 -9.49 -11.92
N PRO A 268 -6.93 -9.96 -13.18
CA PRO A 268 -6.13 -11.13 -13.57
C PRO A 268 -4.64 -10.83 -13.83
N ARG A 269 -4.12 -9.71 -13.33
CA ARG A 269 -2.76 -9.23 -13.60
C ARG A 269 -2.05 -8.75 -12.34
N LEU A 270 -0.75 -8.95 -12.32
CA LEU A 270 0.20 -8.37 -11.37
C LEU A 270 1.53 -8.22 -12.09
N TYR A 271 2.13 -7.04 -12.07
CA TYR A 271 3.42 -6.80 -12.73
C TYR A 271 4.27 -5.85 -11.90
N THR A 272 5.57 -6.11 -11.87
CA THR A 272 6.57 -5.16 -11.38
C THR A 272 7.24 -4.44 -12.55
N SER A 273 7.72 -3.24 -12.31
CA SER A 273 8.70 -2.55 -13.15
C SER A 273 10.09 -3.10 -12.85
N ASN A 274 10.97 -3.11 -13.86
CA ASN A 274 12.35 -3.60 -13.78
C ASN A 274 13.34 -2.53 -14.22
#